data_AF-A0A2S6SAG4-F1
#
_entry.id   AF-A0A2S6SAG4-F1
#
_cell.length_a   1.000
_cell.length_b   1.000
_cell.length_c   1.000
_cell.angle_alpha   90.00
_cell.angle_beta   90.00
_cell.angle_gamma   90.00
#
_symmetry.space_group_name_H-M   'P 1'
#
loop_
_entity.id
_entity.type
_entity.pdbx_description
1 polymer ?
#
loop_
_entity_poly.entity_id
_entity_poly.type
_entity_poly.pdbx_seq_one_letter_code
_entity_poly.pdbx_strand_id
1 'polypeptide(L)'
;MFDLDQNSFIFFSLTIVFLSMVFYAIDKFSILFKSIIILTFLLLFFSIFPFKNSEGINMLGPQIILNGFSNTSLITVISLLILGQGVVRTRVLDNIVSKFLNFFPKNPKLVVILCLIIVLFLSAFLNNTPVVIIFIPIIQGIIKNLDISVG
;
A
#
# COMPACT_ATOMS: atom_id res chain seq x y z
N MET A 1 15.77 36.68 -2.31
CA MET A 1 15.66 35.21 -2.23
C MET A 1 16.28 34.84 -0.90
N PHE A 2 15.51 34.33 0.06
CA PHE A 2 16.02 34.06 1.42
C PHE A 2 16.93 32.84 1.37
N ASP A 3 18.25 33.05 1.42
CA ASP A 3 19.21 31.95 1.51
C ASP A 3 19.31 31.56 3.00
N LEU A 4 18.71 30.41 3.33
CA LEU A 4 18.77 29.82 4.67
C LEU A 4 20.08 29.06 4.83
N ASP A 5 20.66 29.12 6.03
CA ASP A 5 21.83 28.33 6.38
C ASP A 5 21.52 26.82 6.38
N GLN A 6 22.53 25.98 6.12
CA GLN A 6 22.36 24.53 6.01
C GLN A 6 21.77 23.92 7.30
N ASN A 7 22.18 24.42 8.46
CA ASN A 7 21.64 24.00 9.75
C ASN A 7 20.13 24.29 9.86
N SER A 8 19.68 25.42 9.32
CA SER A 8 18.25 25.78 9.34
C SER A 8 17.43 24.79 8.51
N PHE A 9 17.92 24.36 7.34
CA PHE A 9 17.26 23.34 6.53
C PHE A 9 17.12 21.99 7.25
N ILE A 10 18.13 21.58 8.02
CA ILE A 10 18.07 20.35 8.82
C ILE A 10 16.95 20.46 9.86
N PHE A 11 16.90 21.54 10.65
CA PHE A 11 15.85 21.73 11.65
C PHE A 11 14.45 21.84 11.02
N PHE A 12 14.31 22.53 9.89
CA PHE A 12 13.04 22.60 9.17
C PHE A 12 12.62 21.22 8.66
N SER A 13 13.51 20.45 8.03
CA SER A 13 13.17 19.12 7.53
C SER A 13 12.73 18.17 8.64
N LEU A 14 13.42 18.17 9.78
CA LEU A 14 13.04 17.38 10.96
C LEU A 14 11.68 17.81 11.50
N THR A 15 11.43 19.12 11.59
CA THR A 15 10.14 19.66 12.04
C THR A 15 9.02 19.27 11.09
N ILE A 16 9.25 19.33 9.78
CA ILE A 16 8.28 18.93 8.75
C ILE A 16 7.97 17.44 8.85
N VAL A 17 9.00 16.59 8.98
CA VAL A 17 8.81 15.13 9.14
C VAL A 17 7.99 14.85 10.40
N PHE A 18 8.36 15.44 11.54
CA PHE A 18 7.63 15.25 12.78
C PHE A 18 6.17 15.71 12.68
N LEU A 19 5.93 16.91 12.13
CA LEU A 19 4.58 17.45 11.95
C LEU A 19 3.76 16.59 10.97
N SER A 20 4.38 16.09 9.91
CA SER A 20 3.73 15.18 8.97
C SER A 20 3.32 13.87 9.62
N MET A 21 4.15 13.32 10.52
CA MET A 21 3.85 12.11 11.27
C MET A 21 2.68 12.33 12.23
N VAL A 22 2.67 13.44 12.97
CA VAL A 22 1.55 13.83 13.84
C VAL A 22 0.27 14.01 13.00
N PHE A 23 0.37 14.68 11.85
CA PHE A 23 -0.78 14.87 10.97
C PHE A 23 -1.31 13.54 10.42
N TYR A 24 -0.43 12.62 10.04
CA TYR A 24 -0.81 11.27 9.62
C TYR A 24 -1.47 10.45 10.73
N ALA A 25 -1.03 10.60 11.99
CA ALA A 25 -1.60 9.91 13.14
C ALA A 25 -3.00 10.42 13.54
N ILE A 26 -3.40 11.61 13.08
CA ILE A 26 -4.75 12.11 13.30
C ILE A 26 -5.72 11.39 12.34
N ASP A 27 -6.60 10.56 12.90
CA ASP A 27 -7.59 9.76 12.15
C ASP A 27 -8.82 10.54 11.67
N LYS A 28 -8.80 11.87 11.80
CA LYS A 28 -9.93 12.74 11.40
C LYS A 28 -10.09 12.85 9.89
N PHE A 29 -9.00 12.73 9.12
CA PHE A 29 -8.99 12.94 7.67
C PHE A 29 -8.51 11.71 6.90
N SER A 30 -9.03 11.55 5.68
CA SER A 30 -8.57 10.50 4.76
C SER A 30 -7.07 10.63 4.49
N ILE A 31 -6.39 9.49 4.41
CA ILE A 31 -4.95 9.41 4.18
C ILE A 31 -4.52 10.18 2.93
N LEU A 32 -5.31 10.09 1.85
CA LEU A 32 -5.05 10.76 0.57
C LEU A 32 -5.07 12.28 0.69
N PHE A 33 -6.04 12.80 1.43
CA PHE A 33 -6.16 14.23 1.69
C PHE A 33 -4.94 14.74 2.46
N LYS A 34 -4.49 13.98 3.47
CA LYS A 34 -3.27 14.29 4.22
C LYS A 34 -2.03 14.27 3.33
N SER A 35 -1.88 13.25 2.48
CA SER A 35 -0.75 13.13 1.54
C SER A 35 -0.70 14.33 0.58
N ILE A 36 -1.83 14.73 0.00
CA ILE A 36 -1.91 15.85 -0.95
C ILE A 36 -1.49 17.15 -0.25
N ILE A 37 -1.99 17.42 0.95
CA ILE A 37 -1.62 18.63 1.71
C ILE A 37 -0.12 18.66 1.98
N ILE A 38 0.46 17.57 2.48
CA ILE A 38 1.89 17.50 2.80
C ILE A 38 2.72 17.68 1.53
N LEU A 39 2.35 17.02 0.44
CA LEU A 39 3.05 17.13 -0.83
C LEU A 39 3.00 18.55 -1.40
N THR A 40 1.82 19.17 -1.43
CA THR A 40 1.64 20.56 -1.88
C THR A 40 2.45 21.52 -1.00
N PHE A 41 2.42 21.33 0.32
CA PHE A 41 3.21 22.12 1.24
C PHE A 41 4.71 21.98 0.93
N LEU A 42 5.21 20.76 0.72
CA LEU A 42 6.63 20.50 0.46
C LEU A 42 7.08 21.14 -0.87
N LEU A 43 6.26 21.06 -1.91
CA LEU A 43 6.50 21.69 -3.21
C LEU A 43 6.55 23.22 -3.09
N LEU A 44 5.60 23.83 -2.39
CA LEU A 44 5.56 25.28 -2.18
C LEU A 44 6.75 25.74 -1.32
N PHE A 45 7.05 25.01 -0.24
CA PHE A 45 8.13 25.34 0.69
C PHE A 45 9.48 25.36 -0.03
N PHE A 46 9.84 24.32 -0.78
CA PHE A 46 11.12 24.28 -1.51
C PHE A 46 11.14 25.10 -2.80
N SER A 47 9.98 25.54 -3.30
CA SER A 47 9.92 26.54 -4.37
C SER A 47 10.19 27.95 -3.85
N ILE A 48 9.76 28.27 -2.62
CA ILE A 48 9.97 29.59 -1.99
C ILE A 48 11.36 29.65 -1.33
N PHE A 49 11.79 28.56 -0.68
CA PHE A 49 13.07 28.38 0.01
C PHE A 49 13.88 27.25 -0.65
N PRO A 50 14.51 27.50 -1.81
CA PRO A 50 15.24 26.47 -2.53
C PRO A 50 16.53 26.09 -1.82
N PHE A 51 16.77 24.78 -1.72
CA PHE A 51 18.00 24.23 -1.18
C PHE A 51 19.03 24.11 -2.31
N LYS A 52 19.89 25.12 -2.45
CA LYS A 52 20.87 25.21 -3.53
C LYS A 52 22.14 24.42 -3.19
N ASN A 53 22.71 23.70 -4.17
CA ASN A 53 24.06 23.15 -4.07
C ASN A 53 25.13 24.24 -4.35
N SER A 54 26.41 23.85 -4.29
CA SER A 54 27.55 24.71 -4.62
C SER A 54 27.54 25.29 -6.05
N GLU A 55 26.71 24.75 -6.95
CA GLU A 55 26.53 25.18 -8.34
C GLU A 55 25.29 26.07 -8.52
N GLY A 56 24.56 26.37 -7.44
CA GLY A 56 23.34 27.18 -7.45
C GLY A 56 22.08 26.43 -7.88
N ILE A 57 22.15 25.11 -8.10
CA ILE A 57 21.02 24.27 -8.54
C ILE A 57 20.19 23.86 -7.31
N ASN A 58 18.86 24.01 -7.39
CA ASN A 58 17.95 23.55 -6.33
C ASN A 58 17.88 22.01 -6.30
N MET A 59 18.47 21.41 -5.26
CA MET A 59 18.49 19.95 -5.07
C MET A 59 17.14 19.40 -4.58
N LEU A 60 16.19 20.25 -4.19
CA LEU A 60 14.86 19.86 -3.73
C LEU A 60 13.79 20.54 -4.59
N GLY A 61 14.04 20.66 -5.89
CA GLY A 61 13.06 21.17 -6.85
C GLY A 61 11.85 20.24 -7.04
N PRO A 62 10.76 20.74 -7.67
CA PRO A 62 9.54 19.98 -7.91
C PRO A 62 9.78 18.64 -8.60
N GLN A 63 10.72 18.58 -9.55
CA GLN A 63 11.05 17.37 -10.30
C GLN A 63 11.55 16.26 -9.37
N ILE A 64 12.41 16.60 -8.39
CA ILE A 64 13.00 15.63 -7.46
C ILE A 64 11.95 15.17 -6.45
N ILE A 65 11.13 16.09 -5.94
CA ILE A 65 10.02 15.77 -5.01
C ILE A 65 9.00 14.85 -5.70
N LEU A 66 8.63 15.15 -6.95
CA LEU A 66 7.68 14.36 -7.73
C LEU A 66 8.29 13.04 -8.26
N ASN A 67 9.61 12.89 -8.29
CA ASN A 67 10.25 11.62 -8.64
C ASN A 67 9.93 10.49 -7.63
N GLY A 68 9.36 10.83 -6.46
CA GLY A 68 8.78 9.83 -5.56
C GLY A 68 7.62 9.03 -6.20
N PHE A 69 6.90 9.59 -7.18
CA PHE A 69 5.82 8.89 -7.89
C PHE A 69 6.34 7.78 -8.83
N SER A 70 7.56 7.91 -9.34
CA SER A 70 8.25 6.89 -10.15
C SER A 70 8.92 5.81 -9.30
N ASN A 71 8.67 5.76 -7.99
CA ASN A 71 9.22 4.74 -7.12
C ASN A 71 8.68 3.34 -7.46
N THR A 72 9.56 2.39 -7.75
CA THR A 72 9.21 1.01 -8.10
C THR A 72 8.33 0.32 -7.05
N SER A 73 8.52 0.60 -5.76
CA SER A 73 7.69 0.05 -4.69
C SER A 73 6.24 0.56 -4.78
N LEU A 74 6.03 1.85 -5.07
CA LEU A 74 4.70 2.43 -5.28
C LEU A 74 4.00 1.76 -6.47
N ILE A 75 4.70 1.64 -7.60
CA ILE A 75 4.20 0.98 -8.82
C ILE A 75 3.82 -0.48 -8.53
N THR A 76 4.64 -1.20 -7.75
CA THR A 76 4.39 -2.57 -7.32
C THR A 76 3.12 -2.68 -6.48
N VAL A 77 2.91 -1.78 -5.52
CA VAL A 77 1.69 -1.75 -4.70
C VAL A 77 0.45 -1.51 -5.56
N ILE A 78 0.48 -0.54 -6.47
CA ILE A 78 -0.64 -0.27 -7.39
C ILE A 78 -0.93 -1.49 -8.27
N SER A 79 0.11 -2.11 -8.84
CA SER A 79 -0.03 -3.29 -9.70
C SER A 79 -0.70 -4.45 -8.95
N LEU A 80 -0.30 -4.68 -7.70
CA LEU A 80 -0.87 -5.72 -6.86
C LEU A 80 -2.31 -5.38 -6.41
N LEU A 81 -2.65 -4.11 -6.18
CA LEU A 81 -4.03 -3.67 -5.93
C LEU A 81 -4.92 -3.93 -7.14
N ILE A 82 -4.45 -3.61 -8.36
CA ILE A 82 -5.16 -3.89 -9.61
C ILE A 82 -5.37 -5.40 -9.79
N LEU A 83 -4.33 -6.21 -9.54
CA LEU A 83 -4.41 -7.67 -9.59
C LEU A 83 -5.44 -8.19 -8.58
N GLY A 84 -5.40 -7.73 -7.33
CA GLY A 84 -6.37 -8.09 -6.30
C GLY A 84 -7.81 -7.76 -6.71
N GLN A 85 -8.05 -6.58 -7.26
CA GLN A 85 -9.37 -6.18 -7.77
C GLN A 85 -9.82 -7.03 -8.97
N GLY A 86 -8.91 -7.36 -9.89
CA GLY A 86 -9.20 -8.24 -11.03
C GLY A 86 -9.61 -9.64 -10.57
N VAL A 87 -8.91 -10.18 -9.57
CA VAL A 87 -9.22 -11.46 -8.94
C VAL A 87 -10.61 -11.44 -8.29
N VAL A 88 -10.93 -10.40 -7.52
CA VAL A 88 -12.25 -10.25 -6.87
C VAL A 88 -13.38 -10.10 -7.89
N ARG A 89 -13.19 -9.28 -8.93
CA ARG A 89 -14.24 -8.97 -9.92
C ARG A 89 -14.54 -10.14 -10.85
N THR A 90 -13.54 -10.95 -11.19
CA THR A 90 -13.71 -12.09 -12.11
C THR A 90 -14.33 -13.32 -11.45
N ARG A 91 -14.46 -13.35 -10.11
CA ARG A 91 -14.91 -14.53 -9.34
C ARG A 91 -14.15 -15.82 -9.68
N VAL A 92 -12.94 -15.70 -10.22
CA VAL A 92 -12.08 -16.85 -10.53
C VAL A 92 -11.82 -17.67 -9.26
N LEU A 93 -11.73 -17.01 -8.11
CA LEU A 93 -11.57 -17.66 -6.82
C LEU A 93 -12.77 -18.53 -6.44
N ASP A 94 -14.01 -18.11 -6.71
CA ASP A 94 -15.21 -18.91 -6.37
C ASP A 94 -15.20 -20.25 -7.15
N ASN A 95 -14.79 -20.19 -8.42
CA ASN A 95 -14.63 -21.38 -9.27
C ASN A 95 -13.47 -22.28 -8.81
N ILE A 96 -12.35 -21.69 -8.39
CA ILE A 96 -11.21 -22.47 -7.88
C ILE A 96 -11.57 -23.14 -6.55
N VAL A 97 -12.20 -22.41 -5.62
CA VAL A 97 -12.59 -22.89 -4.30
C VAL A 97 -13.63 -24.00 -4.42
N SER A 98 -14.68 -23.83 -5.23
CA SER A 98 -15.68 -24.89 -5.46
C SER A 98 -15.05 -26.15 -6.08
N LYS A 99 -14.13 -25.98 -7.04
CA LYS A 99 -13.40 -27.11 -7.65
C LYS A 99 -12.49 -27.82 -6.64
N PHE A 100 -11.85 -27.08 -5.75
CA PHE A 100 -11.03 -27.64 -4.66
C PHE A 100 -11.86 -28.38 -3.62
N LEU A 101 -13.00 -27.81 -3.21
CA LEU A 101 -13.93 -28.43 -2.26
C LEU A 101 -14.53 -29.74 -2.81
N ASN A 102 -14.86 -29.77 -4.10
CA ASN A 102 -15.32 -30.99 -4.78
C ASN A 102 -14.25 -32.09 -4.86
N PHE A 103 -12.97 -31.73 -4.79
CA PHE A 103 -11.86 -32.69 -4.79
C PHE A 103 -11.64 -33.32 -3.39
N PHE A 104 -12.01 -32.61 -2.32
CA PHE A 104 -11.89 -33.07 -0.93
C PHE A 104 -13.23 -33.04 -0.16
N PRO A 105 -14.28 -33.75 -0.64
CA PRO A 105 -15.64 -33.61 -0.11
C PRO A 105 -15.81 -34.07 1.35
N LYS A 106 -14.89 -34.90 1.88
CA LYS A 106 -15.01 -35.48 3.22
C LYS A 106 -14.26 -34.73 4.32
N ASN A 107 -13.38 -33.77 3.99
CA ASN A 107 -12.47 -33.15 4.97
C ASN A 107 -12.31 -31.64 4.76
N PRO A 108 -13.33 -30.83 5.09
CA PRO A 108 -13.28 -29.37 4.91
C PRO A 108 -12.14 -28.69 5.68
N LYS A 109 -11.76 -29.22 6.84
CA LYS A 109 -10.60 -28.75 7.62
C LYS A 109 -9.28 -28.85 6.84
N LEU A 110 -9.13 -29.88 6.01
CA LEU A 110 -7.93 -30.12 5.21
C LEU A 110 -7.82 -29.09 4.07
N VAL A 111 -8.96 -28.66 3.51
CA VAL A 111 -9.02 -27.59 2.51
C VAL A 111 -8.57 -26.25 3.10
N VAL A 112 -9.02 -25.92 4.31
CA VAL A 112 -8.57 -24.70 5.02
C VAL A 112 -7.06 -24.74 5.29
N ILE A 113 -6.54 -25.87 5.77
CA ILE A 113 -5.10 -26.03 6.05
C ILE A 113 -4.26 -25.88 4.78
N LEU A 114 -4.65 -26.52 3.68
CA LEU A 114 -4.00 -26.37 2.38
C LEU A 114 -4.00 -24.91 1.92
N CYS A 115 -5.12 -24.21 2.10
CA CYS A 115 -5.26 -22.80 1.74
C CYS A 115 -4.31 -21.91 2.56
N LEU A 116 -4.20 -22.16 3.87
CA LEU A 116 -3.28 -21.45 4.76
C LEU A 116 -1.81 -21.71 4.40
N ILE A 117 -1.45 -22.95 4.03
CA ILE A 117 -0.09 -23.29 3.58
C ILE A 117 0.26 -22.53 2.30
N ILE A 118 -0.66 -22.49 1.34
CA ILE A 118 -0.48 -21.73 0.09
C ILE A 118 -0.27 -20.25 0.39
N VAL A 119 -1.07 -19.65 1.28
CA VAL A 119 -0.88 -18.25 1.69
C VAL A 119 0.46 -18.04 2.38
N LEU A 120 0.84 -18.91 3.30
CA LEU A 120 2.10 -18.80 4.01
C LEU A 120 3.28 -18.80 3.03
N PHE A 121 3.23 -19.66 2.01
CA PHE A 121 4.22 -19.66 0.95
C PHE A 121 4.15 -18.38 0.10
N LEU A 122 2.97 -17.97 -0.39
CA LEU A 122 2.82 -16.76 -1.21
C LEU A 122 3.21 -15.47 -0.48
N SER A 123 2.94 -15.38 0.82
CA SER A 123 3.27 -14.22 1.67
C SER A 123 4.78 -14.01 1.84
N ALA A 124 5.60 -15.05 1.61
CA ALA A 124 7.05 -14.93 1.63
C ALA A 124 7.61 -14.29 0.33
N PHE A 125 6.86 -14.35 -0.77
CA PHE A 125 7.27 -13.81 -2.08
C PHE A 125 6.53 -12.52 -2.47
N LEU A 126 5.40 -12.22 -1.82
CA LEU A 126 4.56 -11.07 -2.12
C LEU A 126 4.52 -10.09 -0.95
N ASN A 127 4.37 -8.80 -1.23
CA ASN A 127 4.06 -7.81 -0.19
C ASN A 127 2.75 -8.19 0.52
N ASN A 128 2.72 -8.07 1.85
CA ASN A 128 1.63 -8.60 2.69
C ASN A 128 0.23 -8.03 2.36
N THR A 129 0.14 -6.75 1.96
CA THR A 129 -1.15 -6.04 1.72
C THR A 129 -2.04 -6.69 0.64
N PRO A 130 -1.57 -6.93 -0.59
CA PRO A 130 -2.38 -7.57 -1.63
C PRO A 130 -2.69 -9.05 -1.39
N VAL A 131 -1.82 -9.77 -0.68
CA VAL A 131 -2.08 -11.17 -0.30
C VAL A 131 -3.35 -11.24 0.54
N VAL A 132 -3.49 -10.35 1.53
CA VAL A 132 -4.68 -10.26 2.38
C VAL A 132 -5.94 -9.93 1.55
N ILE A 133 -5.84 -8.99 0.60
CA ILE A 133 -6.97 -8.60 -0.26
C ILE A 133 -7.50 -9.78 -1.07
N ILE A 134 -6.60 -10.62 -1.59
CA ILE A 134 -6.98 -11.84 -2.34
C ILE A 134 -7.56 -12.90 -1.40
N PHE A 135 -7.10 -12.94 -0.15
CA PHE A 135 -7.46 -14.03 0.77
C PHE A 135 -8.80 -13.83 1.50
N ILE A 136 -9.18 -12.59 1.81
CA ILE A 136 -10.49 -12.26 2.40
C ILE A 136 -11.64 -12.94 1.64
N PRO A 137 -11.80 -12.79 0.31
CA PRO A 137 -12.88 -13.43 -0.42
C PRO A 137 -12.74 -14.97 -0.48
N ILE A 138 -11.53 -15.53 -0.47
CA ILE A 138 -11.31 -16.99 -0.44
C ILE A 138 -11.91 -17.58 0.83
N ILE A 139 -11.57 -16.99 1.98
CA ILE A 139 -12.09 -17.43 3.28
C ILE A 139 -13.61 -17.26 3.34
N GLN A 140 -14.15 -16.14 2.84
CA GLN A 140 -15.60 -15.95 2.76
C GLN A 140 -16.28 -17.02 1.88
N GLY A 141 -15.68 -17.39 0.76
CA GLY A 141 -16.17 -18.46 -0.12
C GLY A 141 -16.13 -19.84 0.54
N ILE A 142 -15.08 -20.16 1.29
CA ILE A 142 -14.99 -21.42 2.05
C ILE A 142 -16.06 -21.46 3.13
N ILE A 143 -16.18 -20.42 3.97
CA ILE A 143 -17.18 -20.36 5.05
C ILE A 143 -18.59 -20.55 4.49
N LYS A 144 -18.94 -19.86 3.40
CA LYS A 144 -20.25 -19.98 2.77
C LYS A 144 -20.57 -21.40 2.32
N ASN A 145 -19.61 -22.13 1.74
CA ASN A 145 -19.83 -23.51 1.31
C ASN A 145 -19.89 -24.50 2.49
N LEU A 146 -19.21 -24.21 3.60
CA LEU A 146 -19.29 -25.02 4.81
C LEU A 146 -20.66 -24.87 5.49
N ASP A 147 -21.21 -23.66 5.57
CA ASP A 147 -22.57 -23.45 6.11
C ASP A 147 -23.65 -24.17 5.29
N ILE A 148 -23.49 -24.26 3.96
CA ILE A 148 -24.42 -24.98 3.08
C ILE A 148 -24.33 -26.50 3.27
N SER A 149 -23.20 -27.04 3.74
CA SER A 149 -22.98 -28.47 3.95
C SER A 149 -23.40 -28.98 5.35
N VAL A 150 -23.73 -28.09 6.28
CA VAL A 150 -24.10 -28.44 7.67
C VAL A 150 -25.62 -28.35 7.91
N GLY A 151 -26.39 -27.82 6.96
CA GLY A 151 -27.86 -27.86 6.94
C GLY A 151 -28.41 -28.97 6.05
#